data_AF-A0A2S5CLL4-F1
#
_entry.id   AF-A0A2S5CLL4-F1
#
_cell.length_a   1.000
_cell.length_b   1.000
_cell.length_c   1.000
_cell.angle_alpha   90.00
_cell.angle_beta   90.00
_cell.angle_gamma   90.00
#
_symmetry.space_group_name_H-M   'P 1'
#
loop_
_entity.id
_entity.type
_entity.pdbx_description
1 polymer ?
#
loop_
_entity_poly.entity_id
_entity_poly.type
_entity_poly.pdbx_seq_one_letter_code
_entity_poly.pdbx_strand_id
1 'polypeptide(L)'
;MPKRAIIDTLPNATRTELIAKLLAREPYHGISQWLTDKHGITLSPTSLQRIGKPLQDKFTPLLALGMPLAEIAKNSRKIEAVGIERVKQTLMDRLTENPGEIFAYLDKLEPDP
;
A
#
# COMPACT_ATOMS: atom_id res chain seq x y z
N MET A 1 -15.41 2.37 19.39
CA MET A 1 -14.50 3.08 18.44
C MET A 1 -13.45 2.09 17.97
N PRO A 2 -13.28 1.83 16.66
CA PRO A 2 -12.23 0.94 16.17
C PRO A 2 -10.86 1.57 16.49
N LYS A 3 -9.96 0.80 17.11
CA LYS A 3 -8.58 1.25 17.37
C LYS A 3 -7.94 1.62 16.03
N ARG A 4 -7.47 2.86 15.88
CA ARG A 4 -6.63 3.25 14.73
C ARG A 4 -5.42 2.31 14.70
N ALA A 5 -5.14 1.72 13.54
CA ALA A 5 -3.96 0.88 13.39
C ALA A 5 -2.71 1.74 13.64
N ILE A 6 -1.67 1.20 14.29
CA ILE A 6 -0.40 1.95 14.52
C ILE A 6 0.18 2.47 13.19
N ILE A 7 -0.07 1.77 12.09
CA ILE A 7 0.35 2.22 10.74
C ILE A 7 -0.25 3.57 10.36
N ASP A 8 -1.44 3.92 10.85
CA ASP A 8 -2.10 5.18 10.54
C ASP A 8 -1.56 6.37 11.33
N THR A 9 -0.83 6.10 12.42
CA THR A 9 -0.17 7.12 13.25
C THR A 9 1.27 7.41 12.79
N LEU A 10 1.80 6.66 11.83
CA LEU A 10 3.15 6.87 11.31
C LEU A 10 3.22 8.12 10.42
N PRO A 11 4.36 8.83 10.40
CA PRO A 11 4.64 9.85 9.39
C PRO A 11 4.45 9.30 7.98
N ASN A 12 3.94 10.12 7.06
CA ASN A 12 3.53 9.65 5.73
C ASN A 12 4.68 8.93 4.98
N ALA A 13 5.90 9.48 5.04
CA ALA A 13 7.08 8.87 4.43
C ALA A 13 7.38 7.48 5.02
N THR A 14 7.42 7.35 6.35
CA THR A 14 7.64 6.08 7.04
C THR A 14 6.53 5.07 6.75
N ARG A 15 5.28 5.52 6.68
CA ARG A 15 4.12 4.69 6.33
C ARG A 15 4.25 4.15 4.91
N THR A 16 4.57 5.01 3.94
CA THR A 16 4.76 4.61 2.54
C THR A 16 5.90 3.59 2.42
N GLU A 17 7.05 3.83 3.04
CA GLU A 17 8.16 2.88 3.01
C GLU A 17 7.78 1.56 3.69
N LEU A 18 7.12 1.60 4.86
CA LEU A 18 6.65 0.39 5.54
C LEU A 18 5.68 -0.42 4.67
N ILE A 19 4.71 0.23 4.02
CA ILE A 19 3.77 -0.46 3.11
C ILE A 19 4.54 -1.08 1.95
N ALA A 20 5.49 -0.36 1.33
CA ALA A 20 6.30 -0.90 0.25
C ALA A 20 7.07 -2.16 0.68
N LYS A 21 7.71 -2.14 1.86
CA LYS A 21 8.43 -3.28 2.43
C LYS A 21 7.53 -4.48 2.71
N LEU A 22 6.33 -4.23 3.25
CA LEU A 22 5.33 -5.26 3.50
C LEU A 22 4.82 -5.88 2.19
N LEU A 23 4.56 -5.07 1.17
CA LEU A 23 4.11 -5.57 -0.14
C LEU A 23 5.23 -6.30 -0.90
N ALA A 24 6.48 -5.88 -0.72
CA ALA A 24 7.67 -6.56 -1.24
C ALA A 24 7.98 -7.89 -0.52
N ARG A 25 7.19 -8.25 0.51
CA ARG A 25 7.37 -9.45 1.33
C ARG A 25 8.75 -9.53 2.01
N GLU A 26 9.30 -8.38 2.40
CA GLU A 26 10.51 -8.36 3.22
C GLU A 26 10.27 -9.09 4.56
N PRO A 27 11.28 -9.77 5.12
CA PRO A 27 11.14 -10.48 6.39
C PRO A 27 10.68 -9.56 7.53
N TYR A 28 9.65 -9.95 8.29
CA TYR A 28 9.09 -9.11 9.36
C TYR A 28 10.12 -8.74 10.45
N HIS A 29 11.07 -9.61 10.75
CA HIS A 29 12.18 -9.28 11.65
C HIS A 29 13.04 -8.13 11.10
N GLY A 30 13.34 -8.13 9.80
CA GLY A 30 14.08 -7.05 9.16
C GLY A 30 13.31 -5.73 9.15
N ILE A 31 12.00 -5.77 8.89
CA ILE A 31 11.14 -4.59 8.94
C ILE A 31 11.05 -4.04 10.39
N SER A 32 10.91 -4.92 11.38
CA SER A 32 10.89 -4.54 12.80
C SER A 32 12.19 -3.84 13.21
N GLN A 33 13.33 -4.38 12.79
CA GLN A 33 14.64 -3.80 13.07
C GLN A 33 14.80 -2.44 12.37
N TRP A 34 14.46 -2.35 11.09
CA TRP A 34 14.49 -1.09 10.34
C TRP A 34 13.64 0.01 10.99
N LEU A 35 12.42 -0.30 11.44
CA LEU A 35 11.56 0.65 12.15
C LEU A 35 12.18 1.14 13.46
N THR A 36 12.86 0.25 14.17
CA THR A 36 13.53 0.57 15.44
C THR A 36 14.74 1.46 15.17
N ASP A 37 15.60 1.06 14.24
CA ASP A 37 16.88 1.72 13.98
C ASP A 37 16.72 3.10 13.32
N LYS A 38 15.80 3.21 12.34
CA LYS A 38 15.62 4.47 11.58
C LYS A 38 14.62 5.43 12.18
N HIS A 39 13.62 4.92 12.90
CA HIS A 39 12.48 5.73 13.34
C HIS A 39 12.25 5.66 14.86
N GLY A 40 12.99 4.83 15.60
CA GLY A 40 12.77 4.64 17.04
C GLY A 40 11.43 3.97 17.36
N ILE A 41 10.84 3.24 16.40
CA ILE A 41 9.51 2.64 16.53
C ILE A 41 9.64 1.13 16.71
N THR A 42 9.22 0.64 17.86
CA THR A 42 9.20 -0.80 18.14
C THR A 42 7.87 -1.41 17.74
N LEU A 43 7.87 -2.21 16.67
CA LEU A 43 6.73 -3.03 16.26
C LEU A 43 7.14 -4.50 16.21
N SER A 44 6.42 -5.36 16.94
CA SER A 44 6.73 -6.79 16.92
C SER A 44 6.50 -7.40 15.53
N PRO A 45 7.28 -8.43 15.14
CA PRO A 45 7.04 -9.19 13.91
C PRO A 45 5.61 -9.71 13.78
N THR A 46 4.99 -10.12 14.89
CA THR A 46 3.59 -10.56 14.94
C THR A 46 2.62 -9.41 14.61
N SER A 47 2.87 -8.20 15.12
CA SER A 47 2.09 -7.01 14.76
C SER A 47 2.23 -6.68 13.29
N LEU A 48 3.46 -6.75 12.75
CA LEU A 48 3.73 -6.54 11.33
C LEU A 48 3.03 -7.58 10.46
N GLN A 49 3.01 -8.85 10.87
CA GLN A 49 2.29 -9.91 10.16
C GLN A 49 0.78 -9.64 10.12
N ARG A 50 0.18 -9.23 11.25
CA ARG A 50 -1.26 -8.93 11.33
C ARG A 50 -1.68 -7.78 10.44
N ILE A 51 -0.77 -6.85 10.12
CA ILE A 51 -1.05 -5.73 9.22
C ILE A 51 -0.64 -6.04 7.78
N GLY A 52 0.51 -6.69 7.60
CA GLY A 52 1.10 -7.02 6.31
C GLY A 52 0.26 -8.00 5.51
N LYS A 53 -0.29 -9.05 6.15
CA LYS A 53 -1.08 -10.06 5.43
C LYS A 53 -2.35 -9.45 4.79
N PRO A 54 -3.21 -8.72 5.51
CA PRO A 54 -4.35 -8.04 4.88
C PRO A 54 -3.96 -7.05 3.78
N LEU A 55 -2.85 -6.32 3.95
CA LEU A 55 -2.35 -5.41 2.90
C LEU A 55 -1.92 -6.18 1.65
N GLN A 56 -1.16 -7.25 1.81
CA GLN A 56 -0.74 -8.12 0.71
C GLN A 56 -1.96 -8.70 0.00
N ASP A 57 -2.89 -9.31 0.73
CA ASP A 57 -4.09 -9.92 0.15
C ASP A 57 -4.91 -8.88 -0.64
N LYS A 58 -5.04 -7.67 -0.08
CA LYS A 58 -5.79 -6.56 -0.69
C LYS A 58 -5.14 -6.02 -1.97
N PHE A 59 -3.82 -5.81 -1.96
CA PHE A 59 -3.13 -5.12 -3.05
C PHE A 59 -2.46 -6.05 -4.08
N THR A 60 -2.38 -7.36 -3.80
CA THR A 60 -1.86 -8.38 -4.75
C THR A 60 -2.53 -8.32 -6.13
N PRO A 61 -3.85 -8.12 -6.26
CA PRO A 61 -4.46 -7.99 -7.59
C PRO A 61 -3.94 -6.81 -8.41
N LEU A 62 -3.63 -5.67 -7.78
CA LEU A 62 -3.07 -4.51 -8.49
C LEU A 62 -1.61 -4.74 -8.90
N LEU A 63 -0.85 -5.47 -8.08
CA LEU A 63 0.50 -5.93 -8.44
C LEU A 63 0.47 -6.88 -9.63
N ALA A 64 -0.49 -7.80 -9.67
CA ALA A 64 -0.66 -8.75 -10.77
C ALA A 64 -1.00 -8.07 -12.11
N LEU A 65 -1.64 -6.89 -12.06
CA LEU A 65 -1.91 -6.05 -13.22
C LEU A 65 -0.74 -5.11 -13.58
N GLY A 66 0.42 -5.27 -12.93
CA GLY A 66 1.64 -4.53 -13.25
C GLY A 66 1.78 -3.18 -12.55
N MET A 67 0.92 -2.84 -11.57
CA MET A 67 1.09 -1.60 -10.81
C MET A 67 2.35 -1.68 -9.93
N PRO A 68 3.27 -0.70 -10.01
CA PRO A 68 4.48 -0.70 -9.20
C PRO A 68 4.19 -0.64 -7.70
N LEU A 69 4.98 -1.36 -6.89
CA LEU A 69 4.91 -1.34 -5.42
C LEU A 69 4.95 0.09 -4.86
N ALA A 70 5.82 0.94 -5.43
CA ALA A 70 5.97 2.32 -5.01
C ALA A 70 4.68 3.14 -5.24
N GLU A 71 3.99 2.92 -6.36
CA GLU A 71 2.73 3.60 -6.68
C GLU A 71 1.60 3.15 -5.76
N ILE A 72 1.51 1.85 -5.47
CA ILE A 72 0.54 1.31 -4.50
C ILE A 72 0.82 1.89 -3.11
N ALA A 73 2.08 1.89 -2.66
CA ALA A 73 2.43 2.36 -1.34
C ALA A 73 2.13 3.87 -1.17
N LYS A 74 2.50 4.68 -2.17
CA LYS A 74 2.25 6.12 -2.23
C LYS A 74 0.75 6.44 -2.22
N ASN A 75 -0.04 5.70 -2.99
CA ASN A 75 -1.47 5.96 -3.18
C ASN A 75 -2.40 5.08 -2.33
N SER A 76 -1.86 4.27 -1.43
CA SER A 76 -2.60 3.25 -0.64
C SER A 76 -3.90 3.79 -0.01
N ARG A 77 -3.86 4.96 0.63
CA ARG A 77 -5.08 5.58 1.22
C ARG A 77 -6.11 5.99 0.18
N LYS A 78 -5.67 6.57 -0.94
CA LYS A 78 -6.56 6.97 -2.03
C LYS A 78 -7.20 5.74 -2.66
N ILE A 79 -6.39 4.71 -2.93
CA ILE A 79 -6.88 3.43 -3.46
C ILE A 79 -7.91 2.80 -2.51
N GLU A 80 -7.64 2.83 -1.20
CA GLU A 80 -8.59 2.32 -0.20
C GLU A 80 -9.88 3.15 -0.15
N ALA A 81 -9.79 4.48 -0.28
CA ALA A 81 -10.95 5.36 -0.26
C ALA A 81 -11.84 5.20 -1.50
N VAL A 82 -11.23 4.99 -2.68
CA VAL A 82 -11.96 4.74 -3.94
C VAL A 82 -12.48 3.30 -4.02
N GLY A 83 -11.78 2.35 -3.42
CA GLY A 83 -12.06 0.93 -3.51
C GLY A 83 -11.16 0.21 -4.52
N ILE A 84 -10.57 -0.89 -4.05
CA ILE A 84 -9.58 -1.69 -4.80
C ILE A 84 -10.15 -2.21 -6.12
N GLU A 85 -11.37 -2.74 -6.12
CA GLU A 85 -11.98 -3.30 -7.34
C GLU A 85 -12.24 -2.21 -8.39
N ARG A 86 -12.61 -0.99 -7.98
CA ARG A 86 -12.78 0.13 -8.91
C ARG A 86 -11.44 0.54 -9.53
N VAL A 87 -10.39 0.67 -8.70
CA VAL A 87 -9.03 0.98 -9.18
C VAL A 87 -8.52 -0.11 -10.12
N LYS A 88 -8.79 -1.38 -9.81
CA LYS A 88 -8.45 -2.53 -10.64
C LYS A 88 -9.17 -2.49 -11.99
N GLN A 89 -10.47 -2.22 -12.01
CA GLN A 89 -11.23 -2.11 -13.27
C GLN A 89 -10.69 -0.97 -14.13
N THR A 90 -10.50 0.23 -13.55
CA THR A 90 -9.92 1.36 -14.27
C THR A 90 -8.52 1.06 -14.82
N LEU A 91 -7.72 0.29 -14.07
CA LEU A 91 -6.40 -0.15 -14.53
C LEU A 91 -6.52 -1.09 -15.74
N MET A 92 -7.43 -2.07 -15.67
CA MET A 92 -7.70 -2.99 -16.77
C MET A 92 -8.17 -2.25 -18.03
N ASP A 93 -9.10 -1.32 -17.90
CA ASP A 93 -9.61 -0.52 -19.02
C ASP A 93 -8.46 0.27 -19.67
N ARG A 94 -7.62 0.94 -18.87
CA ARG A 94 -6.48 1.72 -19.39
C ARG A 94 -5.38 0.88 -20.03
N LEU A 95 -5.13 -0.32 -19.50
CA LEU A 95 -4.19 -1.25 -20.12
C LEU A 95 -4.62 -1.64 -21.54
N THR A 96 -5.93 -1.62 -21.84
CA THR A 96 -6.46 -1.89 -23.19
C THR A 96 -6.46 -0.67 -24.12
N GLU A 97 -6.50 0.55 -23.57
CA GLU A 97 -6.66 1.78 -24.35
C GLU A 97 -5.33 2.49 -24.67
N ASN A 98 -4.41 2.64 -23.71
CA ASN A 98 -3.18 3.41 -23.92
C ASN A 98 -2.06 3.08 -22.91
N PRO A 99 -1.06 2.24 -23.29
CA PRO A 99 -0.08 1.71 -22.34
C PRO A 99 0.98 2.73 -21.85
N GLY A 100 1.09 3.91 -22.46
CA GLY A 100 2.14 4.88 -22.12
C GLY A 100 1.94 5.64 -20.80
N GLU A 101 0.71 5.81 -20.34
CA GLU A 101 0.36 6.64 -19.15
C GLU A 101 -0.57 5.91 -18.17
N ILE A 102 -0.45 4.59 -18.09
CA ILE A 102 -1.40 3.72 -17.37
C ILE A 102 -1.65 4.17 -15.93
N PHE A 103 -0.67 4.75 -15.23
CA PHE A 103 -0.79 5.11 -13.80
C PHE A 103 -1.02 6.60 -13.52
N ALA A 104 -1.00 7.48 -14.53
CA ALA A 104 -1.16 8.93 -14.35
C ALA A 104 -2.55 9.32 -13.77
N TYR A 105 -3.53 8.42 -13.85
CA TYR A 105 -4.86 8.63 -13.27
C TYR A 105 -4.90 8.55 -11.74
N LEU A 106 -3.90 7.93 -11.11
CA LEU A 106 -3.85 7.80 -9.64
C LEU A 106 -3.80 9.17 -8.95
N ASP A 107 -3.20 10.17 -9.60
CA ASP A 107 -3.19 11.55 -9.11
C ASP A 107 -4.59 12.19 -9.14
N LYS A 108 -5.48 11.70 -10.02
CA LYS A 108 -6.86 12.17 -10.23
C LYS A 108 -7.92 11.29 -9.57
N LEU A 109 -7.52 10.29 -8.76
CA LEU A 109 -8.46 9.46 -8.02
C LEU A 109 -9.14 10.28 -6.93
N GLU A 110 -10.44 10.55 -7.11
CA GLU A 110 -11.30 11.17 -6.11
C GLU A 110 -12.13 10.09 -5.39
N PRO A 111 -12.24 10.16 -4.05
CA PRO A 111 -13.13 9.26 -3.32
C PRO A 111 -14.60 9.50 -3.74
N ASP A 112 -15.40 8.43 -3.77
CA ASP A 112 -16.85 8.60 -3.96
C ASP A 112 -17.43 9.49 -2.84
N PRO A 113 -18.35 10.42 -3.16
CA PRO A 113 -19.00 11.28 -2.18
C PRO A 113 -19.86 10.51 -1.16
#